data_AF-A0A0F9GS72-F1
#
_entry.id   AF-A0A0F9GS72-F1
#
_cell.length_a   1.000
_cell.length_b   1.000
_cell.length_c   1.000
_cell.angle_alpha   90.00
_cell.angle_beta   90.00
_cell.angle_gamma   90.00
#
_symmetry.space_group_name_H-M   'P 1'
#
loop_
_entity.id
_entity.type
_entity.pdbx_description
1 polymer ?
#
loop_
_entity_poly.entity_id
_entity_poly.type
_entity_poly.pdbx_seq_one_letter_code
_entity_poly.pdbx_strand_id
1 'polypeptide(L)'
;MKKCILIISLTTLLYGCITVPVVDKSHTHKCELSTNMKVLKIVDVAEETNSFYSVGGLILSPILIPTSAIISGTYVLVNNTYHLGEKEIKCGENKTEVEASSTAK
;
A
#
# COMPACT_ATOMS: atom_id res chain seq x y z
N MET A 1 -61.96 -18.69 -6.90
CA MET A 1 -60.88 -18.15 -7.78
C MET A 1 -60.10 -17.01 -7.13
N LYS A 2 -60.74 -15.94 -6.61
CA LYS A 2 -60.07 -14.79 -5.95
C LYS A 2 -59.14 -15.16 -4.76
N LYS A 3 -59.51 -16.16 -3.95
CA LYS A 3 -58.68 -16.61 -2.80
C LYS A 3 -57.38 -17.30 -3.24
N CYS A 4 -57.38 -18.01 -4.38
CA CYS A 4 -56.17 -18.68 -4.89
C CYS A 4 -55.14 -17.67 -5.41
N ILE A 5 -55.61 -16.56 -6.01
CA ILE A 5 -54.75 -15.49 -6.52
C ILE A 5 -54.00 -14.79 -5.36
N LEU A 6 -54.67 -14.58 -4.23
CA LEU A 6 -54.06 -14.00 -3.03
C LEU A 6 -52.97 -14.90 -2.43
N ILE A 7 -53.17 -16.22 -2.45
CA ILE A 7 -52.19 -17.18 -1.90
C ILE A 7 -50.92 -17.23 -2.78
N ILE A 8 -51.07 -17.21 -4.11
CA ILE A 8 -49.96 -17.24 -5.05
C ILE A 8 -49.11 -15.95 -4.98
N SER A 9 -49.76 -14.79 -4.79
CA SER A 9 -49.07 -13.51 -4.60
C SER A 9 -48.28 -13.42 -3.29
N LEU A 10 -48.67 -14.18 -2.25
CA LEU A 10 -48.00 -14.17 -0.96
C LEU A 10 -46.76 -15.07 -0.96
N THR A 11 -46.80 -16.18 -1.72
CA THR A 11 -45.68 -17.12 -1.81
C THR A 11 -44.50 -16.59 -2.62
N THR A 12 -44.72 -15.70 -3.59
CA THR A 12 -43.64 -15.07 -4.37
C THR A 12 -42.83 -14.04 -3.59
N LEU A 13 -43.38 -13.47 -2.51
CA LEU A 13 -42.69 -12.52 -1.63
C LEU A 13 -41.73 -13.20 -0.64
N LEU A 14 -41.81 -14.52 -0.49
CA LEU A 14 -40.99 -15.30 0.44
C LEU A 14 -39.71 -15.88 -0.20
N TYR A 15 -39.53 -15.72 -1.51
CA TYR A 15 -38.30 -16.13 -2.19
C TYR A 15 -37.24 -15.04 -2.09
N GLY A 16 -36.36 -15.18 -1.10
CA GLY A 16 -35.12 -14.41 -1.01
C GLY A 16 -33.94 -15.21 -1.56
N CYS A 17 -33.15 -14.62 -2.45
CA CYS A 17 -31.85 -15.18 -2.82
C CYS A 17 -30.82 -14.82 -1.75
N ILE A 18 -30.10 -15.82 -1.24
CA ILE A 18 -28.98 -15.62 -0.31
C ILE A 18 -27.71 -15.58 -1.16
N THR A 19 -27.02 -14.45 -1.16
CA THR A 19 -25.67 -14.35 -1.71
C THR A 19 -24.69 -14.85 -0.66
N VAL A 20 -24.02 -15.95 -0.98
CA VAL A 20 -22.97 -16.52 -0.13
C VAL A 20 -21.62 -16.17 -0.76
N PRO A 21 -20.64 -15.67 0.02
CA PRO A 21 -19.31 -15.41 -0.51
C PRO A 21 -18.71 -16.73 -1.03
N VAL A 22 -18.41 -16.77 -2.32
CA VAL A 22 -17.69 -17.86 -2.96
C VAL A 22 -16.23 -17.46 -3.10
N VAL A 23 -15.32 -18.42 -2.93
CA VAL A 23 -13.89 -18.19 -3.13
C VAL A 23 -13.68 -17.88 -4.60
N ASP A 24 -13.31 -16.64 -4.89
CA ASP A 24 -13.08 -16.16 -6.24
C ASP A 24 -11.74 -16.71 -6.76
N LYS A 25 -11.78 -17.47 -7.86
CA LYS A 25 -10.58 -18.00 -8.54
C LYS A 25 -10.17 -17.16 -9.75
N SER A 26 -10.93 -16.11 -10.08
CA SER A 26 -10.69 -15.25 -11.25
C SER A 26 -9.77 -14.08 -10.93
N HIS A 27 -9.58 -13.75 -9.65
CA HIS A 27 -8.78 -12.61 -9.22
C HIS A 27 -7.43 -13.09 -8.67
N THR A 28 -6.36 -12.86 -9.42
CA THR A 28 -5.01 -12.88 -8.87
C THR A 28 -4.89 -11.71 -7.89
N HIS A 29 -5.06 -12.00 -6.61
CA HIS A 29 -4.86 -11.03 -5.55
C HIS A 29 -3.42 -10.50 -5.65
N LYS A 30 -3.27 -9.25 -6.09
CA LYS A 30 -1.99 -8.55 -6.01
C LYS A 30 -1.67 -8.41 -4.53
N CYS A 31 -0.45 -8.75 -4.13
CA CYS A 31 -0.07 -8.56 -2.76
C CYS A 31 0.01 -7.06 -2.45
N GLU A 32 -0.91 -6.59 -1.61
CA GLU A 32 -0.97 -5.20 -1.18
C GLU A 32 -0.14 -5.02 0.09
N LEU A 33 0.80 -4.09 0.04
CA LEU A 33 1.60 -3.70 1.20
C LEU A 33 0.99 -2.49 1.87
N SER A 34 0.89 -2.52 3.20
CA SER A 34 0.39 -1.41 4.00
C SER A 34 1.38 -0.24 4.01
N THR A 35 2.67 -0.54 3.86
CA THR A 35 3.74 0.46 3.83
C THR A 35 4.16 0.76 2.40
N ASN A 36 4.66 1.97 2.16
CA ASN A 36 5.26 2.38 0.89
C ASN A 36 6.75 2.62 1.09
N MET A 37 7.56 2.34 0.06
CA MET A 37 8.98 2.68 0.07
C MET A 37 9.17 4.21 0.19
N LYS A 38 10.15 4.62 1.00
CA LYS A 38 10.55 6.01 1.18
C LYS A 38 11.91 6.25 0.55
N VAL A 39 12.12 7.45 0.06
CA VAL A 39 13.38 7.92 -0.53
C VAL A 39 13.78 9.24 0.09
N LEU A 40 15.08 9.48 0.21
CA LEU A 40 15.61 10.78 0.61
C LEU A 40 15.57 11.71 -0.60
N LYS A 41 14.88 12.85 -0.45
CA LYS A 41 14.92 13.94 -1.43
C LYS A 41 15.57 15.14 -0.76
N ILE A 42 16.61 15.67 -1.38
CA ILE A 42 17.20 16.94 -0.98
C ILE A 42 16.23 18.03 -1.48
N VAL A 43 15.72 18.83 -0.57
CA VAL A 43 14.84 19.97 -0.86
C VAL A 43 15.56 21.21 -0.36
N ASP A 44 15.65 22.23 -1.22
CA ASP A 44 16.21 23.51 -0.83
C ASP A 44 15.17 24.27 0.01
N VAL A 45 15.37 24.25 1.33
CA VAL A 45 14.47 24.92 2.28
C VAL A 45 14.53 26.45 2.13
N ALA A 46 15.62 27.00 1.60
CA ALA A 46 15.76 28.46 1.42
C ALA A 46 14.93 28.95 0.23
N GLU A 47 14.89 28.18 -0.86
CA GLU A 47 14.05 28.47 -2.03
C GLU A 47 12.55 28.32 -1.71
N GLU A 48 12.18 27.29 -0.97
CA GLU A 48 10.78 26.98 -0.66
C GLU A 48 10.15 27.89 0.43
N THR A 49 10.95 28.56 1.27
CA THR A 49 10.44 29.36 2.41
C THR A 49 10.56 30.88 2.28
N ASN A 50 11.13 31.41 1.18
CA ASN A 50 11.37 32.85 0.98
C ASN A 50 12.02 33.54 2.21
N SER A 51 12.86 32.83 2.96
CA SER A 51 13.33 33.30 4.26
C SER A 51 14.60 34.15 4.15
N PHE A 52 14.60 35.30 4.84
CA PHE A 52 15.66 36.33 4.90
C PHE A 52 17.04 35.84 5.39
N TYR A 53 17.18 34.56 5.76
CA TYR A 53 18.42 33.96 6.27
C TYR A 53 19.31 33.38 5.16
N SER A 54 19.24 33.85 3.91
CA SER A 54 20.07 33.35 2.80
C SER A 54 21.59 33.40 3.12
N VAL A 55 22.03 34.35 3.96
CA VAL A 55 23.43 34.44 4.42
C VAL A 55 23.74 33.51 5.62
N GLY A 56 22.78 33.26 6.51
CA GLY A 56 22.94 32.36 7.66
C GLY A 56 22.75 30.88 7.32
N GLY A 57 21.87 30.59 6.36
CA GLY A 57 21.61 29.25 5.82
C GLY A 57 22.80 28.68 5.06
N LEU A 58 23.69 29.51 4.51
CA LEU A 58 24.92 29.06 3.84
C LEU A 58 26.02 28.65 4.85
N ILE A 59 26.07 29.32 6.00
CA ILE A 59 27.03 29.00 7.09
C ILE A 59 26.56 27.80 7.92
N LEU A 60 25.25 27.65 8.14
CA LEU A 60 24.68 26.52 8.85
C LEU A 60 24.40 25.30 7.96
N SER A 61 24.27 25.48 6.64
CA SER A 61 24.12 24.40 5.65
C SER A 61 25.11 23.22 5.81
N PRO A 62 26.43 23.44 5.98
CA PRO A 62 27.37 22.33 6.12
C PRO A 62 27.11 21.45 7.35
N ILE A 63 26.39 21.93 8.36
CA ILE A 63 26.01 21.15 9.55
C ILE A 63 24.56 20.66 9.45
N LEU A 64 23.66 21.52 8.97
CA LEU A 64 22.23 21.26 8.91
C LEU A 64 21.86 20.21 7.86
N ILE A 65 22.50 20.23 6.69
CA ILE A 65 22.24 19.26 5.62
C ILE A 65 22.70 17.85 6.04
N PRO A 66 23.92 17.63 6.57
CA PRO A 66 24.30 16.30 7.04
C PRO A 66 23.47 15.80 8.22
N THR A 67 23.18 16.64 9.21
CA THR A 67 22.41 16.23 10.39
C THR A 67 20.97 15.85 10.04
N SER A 68 20.30 16.65 9.19
CA SER A 68 18.96 16.34 8.70
C SER A 68 18.95 15.11 7.78
N ALA A 69 19.98 14.91 6.98
CA ALA A 69 20.15 13.72 6.14
C ALA A 69 20.37 12.45 6.98
N ILE A 70 21.11 12.53 8.09
CA ILE A 70 21.31 11.40 9.02
C ILE A 70 19.98 11.01 9.66
N ILE A 71 19.27 11.98 10.25
CA ILE A 71 17.99 11.71 10.92
C ILE A 71 16.98 11.16 9.90
N SER A 72 16.81 11.83 8.76
CA SER A 72 15.89 11.38 7.72
C SER A 72 16.32 10.03 7.13
N GLY A 73 17.63 9.79 7.01
CA GLY A 73 18.18 8.54 6.50
C GLY A 73 17.89 7.36 7.40
N THR A 74 18.02 7.54 8.73
CA THR A 74 17.63 6.49 9.69
C THR A 74 16.14 6.16 9.59
N TYR A 75 15.29 7.17 9.41
CA TYR A 75 13.85 6.96 9.25
C TYR A 75 13.53 6.19 7.96
N VAL A 76 14.12 6.59 6.83
CA VAL A 76 13.95 5.92 5.54
C VAL A 76 14.43 4.47 5.61
N LEU A 77 15.57 4.22 6.24
CA LEU A 77 16.12 2.88 6.42
C LEU A 77 15.15 2.00 7.20
N VAL A 78 14.71 2.42 8.38
CA VAL A 78 13.78 1.64 9.22
C VAL A 78 12.47 1.36 8.49
N ASN A 79 11.86 2.37 7.88
CA ASN A 79 10.61 2.21 7.13
C ASN A 79 10.78 1.22 5.96
N ASN A 80 11.85 1.34 5.18
CA ASN A 80 12.08 0.46 4.04
C ASN A 80 12.40 -0.98 4.46
N THR A 81 13.09 -1.15 5.59
CA THR A 81 13.36 -2.49 6.15
C THR A 81 12.05 -3.16 6.57
N TYR A 82 11.16 -2.42 7.24
CA TYR A 82 9.82 -2.91 7.58
C TYR A 82 9.00 -3.23 6.33
N HIS A 83 9.05 -2.37 5.31
CA HIS A 83 8.37 -2.59 4.04
C HIS A 83 8.84 -3.88 3.34
N LEU A 84 10.15 -4.13 3.33
CA LEU A 84 10.72 -5.36 2.76
C LEU A 84 10.33 -6.60 3.57
N GLY A 85 10.32 -6.50 4.90
CA GLY A 85 9.85 -7.59 5.77
C GLY A 85 8.36 -7.89 5.57
N GLU A 86 7.53 -6.85 5.49
CA GLU A 86 6.10 -6.97 5.19
C GLU A 86 5.88 -7.62 3.82
N LYS A 87 6.68 -7.24 2.81
CA LYS A 87 6.66 -7.86 1.48
C LYS A 87 6.97 -9.34 1.54
N GLU A 88 8.02 -9.71 2.27
CA GLU A 88 8.48 -11.09 2.36
C GLU A 88 7.47 -11.96 3.11
N ILE A 89 6.90 -11.47 4.21
CA ILE A 89 5.96 -12.25 5.03
C ILE A 89 4.58 -12.34 4.37
N LYS A 90 4.06 -11.24 3.81
CA LYS A 90 2.71 -11.22 3.21
C LYS A 90 2.67 -11.72 1.78
N CYS A 91 3.75 -11.52 1.01
CA CYS A 91 3.80 -11.84 -0.41
C CYS A 91 4.77 -12.99 -0.75
N GLY A 92 5.66 -13.37 0.17
CA GLY A 92 6.72 -14.36 -0.07
C GLY A 92 6.23 -15.81 -0.15
N GLU A 93 4.96 -16.09 0.20
CA GLU A 93 4.35 -17.41 -0.03
C GLU A 93 4.16 -17.74 -1.53
N ASN A 94 4.43 -16.80 -2.45
CA ASN A 94 4.45 -17.04 -3.90
C ASN A 94 5.86 -17.14 -4.50
N LYS A 95 6.90 -17.40 -3.68
CA LYS A 95 8.26 -17.64 -4.21
C LYS A 95 8.51 -19.08 -4.65
N THR A 96 7.64 -20.03 -4.29
CA THR A 96 7.70 -21.41 -4.81
C THR A 96 6.89 -21.58 -6.10
N GLU A 97 6.84 -20.60 -6.99
CA GLU A 97 6.28 -20.79 -8.34
C GLU A 97 6.99 -19.94 -9.40
N VAL A 98 7.56 -18.79 -9.01
CA VAL A 98 8.29 -17.93 -9.96
C VAL A 98 9.71 -18.44 -10.26
N GLU A 99 10.36 -19.17 -9.35
CA GLU A 99 11.69 -19.75 -9.63
C GLU A 99 11.61 -21.01 -10.52
N ALA A 100 10.44 -21.66 -10.64
CA ALA A 100 10.22 -22.78 -11.55
C ALA A 100 9.91 -22.36 -13.00
N SER A 101 9.59 -21.08 -13.25
CA SER A 101 9.26 -20.56 -14.59
C SER A 101 10.39 -19.74 -15.24
N SER A 102 11.56 -19.59 -14.60
CA SER A 102 12.73 -18.93 -15.21
C SER A 102 13.76 -19.89 -15.79
N THR A 103 13.63 -21.20 -15.55
CA THR A 103 14.54 -22.24 -16.09
C THR A 103 13.95 -22.98 -17.30
N ALA A 104 12.76 -22.57 -17.76
CA ALA A 104 12.09 -23.14 -18.94
C ALA A 104 12.06 -22.15 -20.12
N LYS A 105 13.16 -21.42 -20.34
CA LYS A 105 13.40 -20.71 -21.60
C LYS A 105 14.82 -20.94 -22.09
#